data_AF-A0A0F9GGA0-F1
#
_entry.id   AF-A0A0F9GGA0-F1
#
_cell.length_a   1.000
_cell.length_b   1.000
_cell.length_c   1.000
_cell.angle_alpha   90.00
_cell.angle_beta   90.00
_cell.angle_gamma   90.00
#
_symmetry.space_group_name_H-M   'P 1'
#
loop_
_entity.id
_entity.type
_entity.pdbx_description
1 polymer ?
#
loop_
_entity_poly.entity_id
_entity_poly.type
_entity_poly.pdbx_seq_one_letter_code
_entity_poly.pdbx_strand_id
1 'polypeptide(L)' 'MTAVDMKDWIQNRAEELAIDLTGHEFGDLGPSIQLMLYMKAEEDWVDYYSGLIDHIYEREKERRLRY' A
#
# COMPACT_ATOMS: atom_id res chain seq x y z
N MET A 1 12.21 11.17 -6.09
CA MET A 1 11.28 10.12 -5.64
C MET A 1 11.15 10.30 -4.15
N THR A 2 10.07 10.94 -3.70
CA THR A 2 9.74 11.01 -2.27
C THR A 2 9.54 9.57 -1.81
N ALA A 3 10.20 9.17 -0.72
CA ALA A 3 9.95 7.87 -0.13
C ALA A 3 8.45 7.82 0.22
N VAL A 4 7.74 6.79 -0.27
CA VAL A 4 6.37 6.54 0.17
C VAL A 4 6.47 6.13 1.63
N ASP A 5 5.84 6.89 2.53
CA ASP A 5 5.78 6.50 3.93
C ASP A 5 4.84 5.29 4.04
N MET A 6 5.41 4.17 4.47
CA MET A 6 4.70 2.91 4.64
C MET A 6 3.45 3.08 5.51
N LYS A 7 3.53 3.90 6.57
CA LYS A 7 2.42 4.08 7.51
C LYS A 7 1.26 4.82 6.86
N ASP A 8 1.57 5.89 6.14
CA ASP A 8 0.55 6.68 5.44
C ASP A 8 -0.10 5.85 4.32
N TRP A 9 0.69 5.05 3.60
CA TRP A 9 0.14 4.17 2.57
C TRP A 9 -0.80 3.12 3.15
N ILE A 10 -0.39 2.45 4.24
CA ILE A 10 -1.22 1.43 4.91
C ILE A 10 -2.50 2.06 5.45
N GLN A 11 -2.41 3.26 6.06
CA GLN A 11 -3.57 3.99 6.54
C GLN A 11 -4.57 4.25 5.42
N ASN A 12 -4.12 4.87 4.33
CA ASN A 12 -4.97 5.19 3.19
C ASN A 12 -5.58 3.93 2.58
N ARG A 13 -4.78 2.86 2.47
CA ARG A 13 -5.26 1.59 1.94
C ARG A 13 -6.33 0.94 2.82
N ALA A 14 -6.19 1.01 4.14
CA ALA A 14 -7.19 0.51 5.07
C ALA A 14 -8.51 1.32 4.99
N GLU A 15 -8.41 2.63 4.77
CA GLU A 15 -9.57 3.50 4.55
C GLU A 15 -10.30 3.20 3.23
N GLU A 16 -9.56 2.99 2.14
CA GLU A 16 -10.13 2.52 0.87
C GLU A 16 -10.85 1.18 1.03
N LEU A 17 -10.20 0.21 1.70
CA LEU A 17 -10.78 -1.11 1.93
C LEU A 17 -12.04 -1.06 2.79
N ALA A 18 -12.16 -0.10 3.71
CA ALA A 18 -13.37 0.11 4.49
C ALA A 18 -14.56 0.43 3.58
N ILE A 19 -14.37 1.39 2.66
CA ILE A 19 -15.39 1.80 1.70
C ILE A 19 -15.71 0.65 0.74
N ASP A 20 -14.69 0.01 0.17
CA ASP A 20 -14.86 -1.04 -0.85
C ASP A 20 -15.57 -2.29 -0.32
N LEU A 21 -15.26 -2.72 0.91
CA LEU A 21 -15.76 -3.97 1.47
C LEU A 21 -17.05 -3.81 2.28
N THR A 22 -17.25 -2.66 2.90
CA THR A 22 -18.35 -2.44 3.84
C THR A 22 -19.31 -1.33 3.44
N GLY A 23 -18.87 -0.41 2.55
CA GLY A 23 -19.63 0.80 2.21
C GLY A 23 -19.64 1.87 3.30
N HIS A 24 -18.80 1.72 4.33
CA HIS A 24 -18.73 2.63 5.47
C HIS A 24 -17.33 3.25 5.60
N GLU A 25 -17.28 4.43 6.20
CA GLU A 25 -16.02 5.09 6.56
C GLU A 25 -15.26 4.28 7.61
N PHE A 26 -13.93 4.29 7.51
CA PHE A 26 -13.07 3.52 8.42
C PHE A 26 -13.36 3.82 9.90
N GLY A 27 -13.54 5.10 10.25
CA GLY A 27 -13.80 5.56 11.61
C GLY A 27 -15.12 5.09 12.20
N ASP A 28 -16.10 4.71 11.36
CA ASP A 28 -17.41 4.24 11.80
C ASP A 28 -17.42 2.74 12.13
N LEU A 29 -16.36 2.03 11.76
CA LEU A 29 -16.24 0.59 11.95
C LEU A 29 -15.82 0.25 13.40
N GLY A 30 -16.28 -0.91 13.87
CA GLY A 30 -15.82 -1.44 15.16
C GLY A 30 -14.32 -1.78 15.14
N PRO A 31 -13.66 -1.76 16.31
CA PRO A 31 -12.20 -1.92 16.41
C PRO A 31 -11.68 -3.24 15.80
N SER A 32 -12.45 -4.32 15.89
CA SER A 32 -12.08 -5.59 15.27
C SER A 32 -12.05 -5.53 13.75
N ILE A 33 -12.98 -4.78 13.13
CA ILE A 33 -13.03 -4.63 11.67
C ILE A 33 -11.91 -3.70 11.22
N GLN A 34 -11.72 -2.58 11.92
CA GLN A 34 -10.60 -1.68 11.68
C GLN A 34 -9.25 -2.42 11.71
N LEU A 35 -9.02 -3.28 12.73
CA LEU A 35 -7.81 -4.09 12.82
C LEU A 35 -7.65 -5.06 11.64
N MET A 36 -8.72 -5.75 11.23
CA MET A 36 -8.67 -6.65 10.08
C MET A 36 -8.31 -5.91 8.78
N LEU A 37 -8.86 -4.70 8.58
CA LEU A 37 -8.56 -3.86 7.42
C LEU A 37 -7.11 -3.38 7.43
N TYR A 38 -6.56 -3.01 8.59
CA TYR A 38 -5.13 -2.70 8.72
C TYR A 38 -4.25 -3.88 8.36
N MET A 39 -4.55 -5.07 8.89
CA MET A 39 -3.77 -6.28 8.57
C MET A 39 -3.81 -6.58 7.07
N LYS A 40 -4.97 -6.42 6.42
CA LYS A 40 -5.08 -6.57 4.97
C LYS A 40 -4.26 -5.52 4.21
N ALA A 41 -4.30 -4.26 4.65
CA ALA A 41 -3.50 -3.19 4.06
C ALA A 41 -1.99 -3.44 4.23
N GLU A 42 -1.55 -4.00 5.36
CA GLU A 42 -0.15 -4.41 5.55
C GLU A 42 0.28 -5.51 4.57
N GLU A 43 -0.59 -6.49 4.31
CA GLU A 43 -0.32 -7.51 3.28
C GLU A 43 -0.20 -6.88 1.88
N ASP A 44 -1.16 -6.01 1.50
CA ASP A 44 -1.16 -5.35 0.19
C ASP A 44 0.09 -4.47 0.01
N TRP A 45 0.64 -3.90 1.08
CA TRP A 45 1.88 -3.12 1.04
C TRP A 45 3.09 -3.96 0.63
N VAL A 46 3.19 -5.20 1.10
CA VAL A 46 4.31 -6.09 0.76
C VAL A 46 4.35 -6.35 -0.76
N ASP A 47 3.19 -6.57 -1.36
CA ASP A 47 3.06 -6.79 -2.80
C ASP A 47 3.37 -5.51 -3.59
N TYR A 48 2.80 -4.37 -3.17
CA TYR A 48 3.06 -3.06 -3.77
C TYR A 48 4.56 -2.71 -3.73
N TYR A 49 5.19 -2.86 -2.57
CA TYR A 49 6.59 -2.49 -2.36
C TYR A 49 7.54 -3.38 -3.16
N SER A 50 7.23 -4.68 -3.26
CA SER A 50 8.00 -5.61 -4.10
C SER A 50 7.97 -5.18 -5.57
N GLY A 51 6.79 -4.84 -6.10
CA GLY A 51 6.65 -4.35 -7.48
C GLY A 51 7.34 -2.99 -7.71
N LEU A 52 7.35 -2.11 -6.71
CA LEU A 52 8.07 -0.84 -6.76
C LEU A 52 9.58 -1.06 -6.91
N ILE A 53 10.16 -1.99 -6.13
CA ILE A 53 11.58 -2.34 -6.21
C ILE A 53 11.93 -2.86 -7.60
N ASP A 54 11.14 -3.80 -8.14
CA ASP A 54 11.38 -4.37 -9.46
C ASP A 54 11.36 -3.30 -10.55
N HIS A 55 10.40 -2.36 -10.48
CA HIS A 55 10.31 -1.24 -11.39
C HIS A 55 11.53 -0.31 -11.30
N ILE A 56 11.97 0.03 -10.08
CA ILE A 56 13.16 0.86 -9.86
C ILE A 56 14.41 0.17 -10.43
N TYR A 57 14.52 -1.13 -10.21
CA TYR A 57 15.65 -1.92 -10.68
C TYR A 57 15.74 -1.94 -12.21
N GLU A 58 14.65 -2.27 -12.91
CA GLU A 58 14.65 -2.30 -14.38
C GLU A 58 14.92 -0.92 -14.98
N ARG A 59 14.35 0.15 -14.41
CA ARG A 59 14.65 1.52 -14.84
C ARG A 59 16.13 1.86 -14.72
N GLU A 60 16.77 1.48 -13.62
CA GLU A 60 18.19 1.75 -13.39
C GLU A 60 19.08 0.89 -14.30
N LYS A 61 18.71 -0.36 -14.57
CA LYS A 61 19.38 -1.24 -15.53
C LYS A 61 19.32 -0.68 -16.96
N GLU A 62 18.15 -0.24 -17.41
CA GLU A 62 18.02 0.43 -18.72
C GLU A 62 18.83 1.73 -18.80
N ARG A 63 18.92 2.48 -17.69
CA ARG A 63 19.76 3.70 -17.63
C ARG A 63 21.23 3.35 -17.84
N ARG A 64 21.71 2.25 -17.25
CA ARG A 64 23.10 1.79 -17.38
C ARG A 64 23.41 1.18 -18.74
N LEU A 65 22.47 0.46 -19.36
CA LEU A 65 22.64 -0.14 -20.69
C LEU A 65 22.68 0.90 -21.83
N ARG A 66 22.20 2.12 -21.59
CA ARG A 66 22.27 3.25 -22.53
C ARG A 66 23.63 3.99 -22.52
N TYR A 67 24.53 3.61 -21.62
CA TYR A 67 25.93 4.07 -21.55
C TYR A 67 26.88 2.94 -21.93
#